data_AF-A0A821MHR2-F1
#
_entry.id   AF-A0A821MHR2-F1
#
_cell.length_a   1.000
_cell.length_b   1.000
_cell.length_c   1.000
_cell.angle_alpha   90.00
_cell.angle_beta   90.00
_cell.angle_gamma   90.00
#
_symmetry.space_group_name_H-M   'P 1'
#
loop_
_entity.id
_entity.type
_entity.pdbx_description
1 polymer ?
#
loop_
_entity_poly.entity_id
_entity_poly.type
_entity_poly.pdbx_seq_one_letter_code
_entity_poly.pdbx_strand_id
1 'polypeptide(L)' 'MVLILVLDGSINRDRYALSTITPIVDNTTNDWFALQGREQNGWTAIQFKRSFDTCDSMDVSIK' A
#
# COMPACT_ATOMS: atom_id res chain seq x y z
N MET A 1 3.14 -2.49 9.01
CA MET A 1 2.70 -2.42 7.61
C MET A 1 3.28 -1.17 6.97
N VAL A 2 3.96 -1.29 5.83
CA VAL A 2 4.61 -0.16 5.14
C VAL A 2 4.17 -0.18 3.69
N LEU A 3 3.34 0.80 3.33
CA LEU A 3 2.94 1.02 1.95
C LEU A 3 4.13 1.62 1.17
N ILE A 4 4.67 0.88 0.22
CA ILE A 4 5.64 1.40 -0.75
C ILE A 4 4.97 1.40 -2.12
N LEU A 5 4.46 2.56 -2.53
CA LEU A 5 3.95 2.78 -3.88
C LEU A 5 5.12 3.21 -4.77
N VAL A 6 5.51 2.34 -5.69
CA VAL A 6 6.53 2.65 -6.71
C VAL A 6 5.79 3.17 -7.95
N LEU A 7 5.90 4.47 -8.21
CA LEU A 7 5.33 5.12 -9.39
C LEU A 7 6.29 5.01 -10.60
N ASP A 8 6.84 3.83 -10.89
CA ASP A 8 7.73 3.61 -12.05
C ASP A 8 7.05 2.89 -13.22
N GLY A 9 5.71 3.02 -13.31
CA GLY A 9 4.99 2.73 -14.53
C GLY A 9 4.70 1.26 -14.80
N SER A 10 4.72 0.37 -13.81
CA SER A 10 4.18 -0.97 -14.09
C SER A 10 3.37 -1.67 -13.00
N ILE A 11 3.69 -1.63 -11.71
CA ILE A 11 2.99 -2.53 -10.77
C ILE A 11 2.90 -1.91 -9.36
N ASN A 12 1.68 -1.57 -8.93
CA ASN A 12 1.38 -1.27 -7.53
C ASN A 12 1.14 -2.61 -6.81
N ARG A 13 2.08 -3.07 -5.98
CA ARG A 13 1.84 -4.20 -5.07
C ARG A 13 1.93 -3.72 -3.65
N ASP A 14 0.93 -4.08 -2.88
CA ASP A 14 1.01 -3.91 -1.45
C ASP A 14 1.96 -4.94 -0.83
N ARG A 15 2.57 -4.55 0.30
CA ARG A 15 3.60 -5.35 0.95
C ARG A 15 3.49 -5.27 2.46
N TYR A 16 3.74 -6.40 3.11
CA TYR A 16 3.83 -6.48 4.57
C TYR A 16 5.16 -7.08 5.03
N ALA A 17 5.53 -6.79 6.27
CA ALA A 17 6.70 -7.36 6.93
C ALA A 17 6.32 -7.71 8.38
N LEU A 18 6.69 -8.91 8.81
CA LEU A 18 6.49 -9.42 10.17
C LEU A 18 7.56 -8.93 11.16
N SER A 19 8.68 -8.39 10.66
CA SER A 19 9.82 -7.92 11.46
C SER A 19 10.71 -7.02 10.60
N THR A 20 11.96 -6.77 11.00
CA THR A 20 12.98 -6.01 10.24
C THR A 20 13.54 -6.81 9.05
N ILE A 21 12.67 -7.42 8.27
CA ILE A 21 12.98 -8.20 7.07
C ILE A 21 12.49 -7.48 5.82
N THR A 22 12.98 -7.88 4.65
CA THR A 22 12.49 -7.38 3.36
C THR A 22 10.97 -7.66 3.23
N PRO A 23 10.13 -6.63 3.00
CA PRO A 23 8.68 -6.80 2.88
C PRO A 23 8.30 -7.71 1.72
N ILE A 24 7.44 -8.69 2.01
CA ILE A 24 6.90 -9.63 1.01
C ILE A 24 5.62 -9.07 0.40
N VAL A 25 5.26 -9.55 -0.79
CA VAL A 25 4.03 -9.15 -1.48
C VAL A 25 2.84 -9.69 -0.70
N ASP A 26 1.88 -8.82 -0.41
CA ASP A 26 0.58 -9.26 0.09
C ASP A 26 -0.23 -9.84 -1.08
N ASN A 27 -0.45 -11.16 -1.05
CA ASN A 27 -1.15 -11.89 -2.10
C ASN A 27 -2.54 -12.36 -1.66
N THR A 28 -2.89 -12.17 -0.39
CA THR A 28 -4.11 -12.65 0.24
C THR A 28 -5.23 -11.65 0.06
N THR A 29 -4.94 -10.37 0.26
CA THR A 29 -5.90 -9.28 0.11
C THR A 29 -5.21 -8.07 -0.50
N ASN A 30 -5.72 -7.60 -1.64
CA ASN A 30 -5.21 -6.38 -2.25
C ASN A 30 -5.95 -5.21 -1.59
N ASP A 31 -5.49 -4.83 -0.40
CA ASP A 31 -6.23 -3.93 0.49
C ASP A 31 -6.10 -2.45 0.13
N TRP A 32 -5.16 -2.12 -0.75
CA TRP A 32 -4.82 -0.76 -1.14
C TRP A 32 -5.01 -0.55 -2.63
N PHE A 33 -5.86 0.42 -2.96
CA PHE A 33 -6.12 0.82 -4.34
C PHE A 33 -5.59 2.23 -4.56
N ALA A 34 -4.52 2.37 -5.34
CA ALA A 34 -4.08 3.67 -5.82
C ALA A 34 -5.14 4.25 -6.78
N LEU A 35 -5.67 5.43 -6.45
CA LEU A 35 -6.70 6.11 -7.24
C LEU A 35 -6.07 7.11 -8.22
N GLN A 36 -5.13 7.92 -7.72
CA GLN A 36 -4.49 8.97 -8.48
C GLN A 36 -3.09 9.26 -7.92
N GLY A 37 -2.15 9.54 -8.81
CA GLY A 37 -0.86 10.14 -8.47
C GLY A 37 -0.75 11.50 -9.14
N ARG A 38 -0.18 12.48 -8.45
CA ARG A 38 0.14 13.78 -9.04
C ARG A 38 1.50 14.24 -8.58
N GLU A 39 2.30 14.66 -9.54
CA GLU A 39 3.56 15.34 -9.30
C GLU A 39 3.43 16.80 -9.72
N GLN A 40 3.75 17.74 -8.83
CA GLN A 40 3.81 19.16 -9.16
C GLN A 40 4.86 19.86 -8.30
N ASN A 41 5.73 20.65 -8.93
CA ASN A 41 6.69 21.52 -8.25
C ASN A 41 7.58 20.78 -7.23
N GLY A 42 8.01 19.55 -7.55
CA GLY A 42 8.81 18.71 -6.66
C GLY A 42 8.02 18.00 -5.55
N TRP A 43 6.68 18.14 -5.52
CA TRP A 43 5.79 17.41 -4.62
C TRP A 43 5.14 16.25 -5.35
N THR A 44 5.15 15.07 -4.72
CA THR A 44 4.41 13.89 -5.16
C THR A 44 3.29 13.62 -4.17
N ALA A 45 2.05 13.68 -4.66
CA ALA A 45 0.86 13.34 -3.91
C ALA A 45 0.26 12.05 -4.48
N ILE A 46 -0.09 11.10 -3.60
CA ILE A 46 -0.75 9.87 -3.99
C ILE A 46 -2.05 9.73 -3.21
N GLN A 47 -3.14 9.59 -3.94
CA GLN A 47 -4.44 9.27 -3.40
C GLN A 47 -4.68 7.76 -3.51
N PHE A 48 -5.07 7.14 -2.41
CA PHE A 48 -5.38 5.72 -2.34
C PHE A 48 -6.67 5.49 -1.55
N LYS A 49 -7.23 4.28 -1.67
CA LYS A 49 -8.34 3.78 -0.87
C LYS A 49 -7.92 2.49 -0.15
N ARG A 50 -8.33 2.37 1.11
CA ARG A 50 -8.24 1.15 1.93
C ARG A 50 -9.51 0.99 2.77
N SER A 51 -9.95 -0.24 3.00
CA SER A 51 -11.02 -0.55 3.96
C SER A 51 -10.51 -0.39 5.40
N PHE A 52 -11.35 0.11 6.32
CA PHE A 52 -10.95 0.25 7.73
C PHE A 52 -10.69 -1.09 8.41
N ASP A 53 -11.42 -2.12 7.99
CA ASP A 53 -11.25 -3.49 8.42
C ASP A 53 -11.19 -4.37 7.18
N THR A 54 -10.08 -5.05 7.05
CA THR A 54 -9.82 -6.08 6.05
C THR A 54 -9.79 -7.35 6.87
N CYS A 55 -10.54 -8.39 6.47
CA CYS A 55 -10.58 -9.64 7.24
C CYS A 55 -9.23 -10.41 7.21
N ASP A 56 -8.12 -9.72 6.94
CA ASP A 56 -6.76 -10.20 7.01
C ASP A 56 -6.20 -9.98 8.42
N SER A 57 -5.82 -11.08 9.06
CA SER A 57 -5.18 -11.10 10.38
C SER A 57 -3.82 -10.38 10.43
N MET A 58 -3.22 -10.15 9.27
CA MET A 58 -1.93 -9.48 9.09
C MET A 58 -2.09 -7.95 9.01
N ASP A 59 -3.32 -7.49 8.78
CA ASP A 59 -3.67 -6.09 8.67
C ASP A 59 -4.01 -5.49 10.04
N VAL A 60 -3.71 -4.20 10.17
CA VAL A 60 -4.09 -3.42 11.35
C VAL A 60 -5.43 -2.75 11.08
N SER A 61 -6.50 -3.17 11.77
CA SER A 61 -7.80 -2.51 11.70
C SER A 61 -7.69 -1.07 12.22
N ILE A 62 -8.26 -0.14 11.47
CA ILE A 62 -8.33 1.29 11.80
C ILE A 62 -9.66 1.52 12.54
N LYS A 63 -9.59 2.01 13.79
CA LYS A 63 -10.76 2.36 14.62
C LYS A 63 -10.95 3.85 14.73
#